data_AF-A0A6J4PKK4-F1
#
_entry.id   AF-A0A6J4PKK4-F1
#
_cell.length_a   1.000
_cell.length_b   1.000
_cell.length_c   1.000
_cell.angle_alpha   90.00
_cell.angle_beta   90.00
_cell.angle_gamma   90.00
#
_symmetry.space_group_name_H-M   'P 1'
#
loop_
_entity.id
_entity.type
_entity.pdbx_description
1 polymer ?
#
loop_
_entity_poly.entity_id
_entity_poly.type
_entity_poly.pdbx_seq_one_letter_code
_entity_poly.pdbx_strand_id
1 'polypeptide(L)'
;YMPFTVTTRERSAILGGPNDQPELYDLRTDPGETNNVWRSRPGEGEALCEDAIAFLEDQGTPEEHLTPRREALDGWRNPVELTG
;
A
#
# COMPACT_ATOMS: atom_id res chain seq x y z
N TYR A 1 -9.40 5.44 -10.14
CA TYR A 1 -8.27 5.56 -9.19
C TYR A 1 -7.03 4.98 -9.86
N MET A 2 -5.83 5.53 -9.64
CA MET A 2 -4.58 4.96 -10.16
C MET A 2 -3.76 4.40 -8.98
N PRO A 3 -3.57 3.08 -8.89
CA PRO A 3 -2.76 2.48 -7.84
C PRO A 3 -1.31 2.93 -7.91
N PHE A 4 -0.58 2.78 -6.81
CA PHE A 4 0.88 2.78 -6.86
C PHE A 4 1.45 1.46 -6.37
N THR A 5 2.62 1.13 -6.92
CA THR A 5 3.37 -0.07 -6.58
C THR A 5 4.75 0.35 -6.07
N VAL A 6 5.15 -0.22 -4.94
CA VAL A 6 6.48 -0.08 -4.37
C VAL A 6 7.14 -1.44 -4.41
N THR A 7 8.24 -1.54 -5.16
CA THR A 7 9.00 -2.78 -5.25
C THR A 7 10.40 -2.54 -4.70
N THR A 8 10.77 -3.36 -3.72
CA THR A 8 12.13 -3.50 -3.22
C THR A 8 12.68 -4.85 -3.65
N ARG A 9 13.91 -5.18 -3.24
CA ARG A 9 14.47 -6.51 -3.51
C ARG A 9 13.67 -7.64 -2.84
N GLU A 10 13.00 -7.36 -1.73
CA GLU A 10 12.37 -8.40 -0.90
C GLU A 10 10.85 -8.32 -0.88
N ARG A 11 10.29 -7.17 -1.23
CA ARG A 11 8.85 -6.89 -1.11
C ARG A 11 8.30 -6.20 -2.33
N SER A 12 7.05 -6.48 -2.61
CA SER A 12 6.21 -5.65 -3.47
C SER A 12 4.95 -5.28 -2.70
N ALA A 13 4.67 -3.98 -2.59
CA ALA A 13 3.46 -3.46 -1.98
C ALA A 13 2.64 -2.73 -3.04
N ILE A 14 1.34 -2.99 -3.09
CA ILE A 14 0.41 -2.34 -4.01
C ILE A 14 -0.68 -1.69 -3.18
N LEU A 15 -0.81 -0.36 -3.31
CA LEU A 15 -1.92 0.39 -2.74
C LEU A 15 -2.90 0.76 -3.85
N GLY A 16 -4.01 0.03 -3.88
CA GLY A 16 -5.18 0.31 -4.70
C GLY A 16 -5.98 1.49 -4.17
N GLY A 17 -7.24 1.60 -4.61
CA GLY A 17 -8.17 2.61 -4.13
C GLY A 17 -8.62 2.34 -2.69
N PRO A 18 -9.39 3.26 -2.08
CA PRO A 18 -9.89 3.09 -0.71
C PRO A 18 -10.78 1.86 -0.51
N ASN A 19 -11.34 1.29 -1.58
CA ASN A 19 -12.16 0.07 -1.54
C ASN A 19 -11.41 -1.19 -1.99
N ASP A 20 -10.18 -1.06 -2.47
CA ASP A 20 -9.38 -2.18 -2.96
C ASP A 20 -8.49 -2.66 -1.82
N GLN A 21 -8.51 -3.96 -1.53
CA GLN A 21 -7.63 -4.53 -0.53
C GLN A 21 -6.17 -4.32 -0.94
N PRO A 22 -5.31 -3.74 -0.07
CA PRO A 22 -3.91 -3.57 -0.38
C PRO A 22 -3.22 -4.94 -0.42
N GLU A 23 -2.13 -4.97 -1.17
CA GLU A 23 -1.39 -6.19 -1.43
C GLU A 23 0.04 -6.03 -0.94
N LEU A 24 0.55 -7.07 -0.29
CA LEU A 24 1.96 -7.20 0.07
C LEU A 24 2.44 -8.59 -0.34
N TYR A 25 3.56 -8.66 -1.04
CA TYR A 25 4.16 -9.90 -1.50
C TYR A 25 5.59 -10.05 -0.98
N ASP A 26 5.97 -11.27 -0.58
CA ASP A 26 7.35 -11.61 -0.23
C ASP A 26 8.08 -12.16 -1.45
N LEU A 27 8.84 -11.30 -2.13
CA LEU A 27 9.53 -11.65 -3.38
C LEU A 27 10.67 -12.65 -3.17
N ARG A 28 11.11 -12.90 -1.93
CA ARG A 28 12.16 -13.88 -1.64
C ARG A 28 11.63 -15.31 -1.75
N THR A 29 10.36 -15.51 -1.39
CA THR A 29 9.71 -16.82 -1.36
C THR A 29 8.61 -16.96 -2.40
N ASP A 30 8.09 -15.85 -2.89
CA ASP A 30 7.00 -15.76 -3.86
C ASP A 30 7.27 -14.64 -4.90
N PRO A 31 8.27 -14.84 -5.77
CA PRO A 31 8.64 -13.86 -6.80
C PRO A 31 7.55 -13.68 -7.88
N GLY A 32 6.55 -14.56 -7.90
CA GLY A 32 5.39 -14.47 -8.79
C GLY A 32 4.23 -13.68 -8.20
N GLU A 33 4.39 -13.06 -7.02
CA GLU A 33 3.39 -12.20 -6.37
C GLU A 33 2.02 -12.90 -6.28
N THR A 34 1.99 -14.16 -5.89
CA THR A 34 0.76 -14.98 -5.90
C THR A 34 0.02 -14.94 -4.56
N ASN A 35 0.74 -14.80 -3.45
CA ASN A 35 0.22 -14.89 -2.10
C ASN A 35 0.26 -13.52 -1.43
N ASN A 36 -0.88 -12.83 -1.42
CA ASN A 36 -1.01 -11.57 -0.70
C ASN A 36 -0.91 -11.82 0.82
N VAL A 37 0.16 -11.33 1.44
CA VAL A 37 0.46 -11.45 2.88
C VAL A 37 0.16 -10.18 3.68
N TRP A 38 -0.55 -9.20 3.10
CA TRP A 38 -0.85 -7.92 3.78
C TRP A 38 -1.43 -8.11 5.19
N ARG A 39 -2.45 -8.96 5.33
CA ARG A 39 -3.13 -9.20 6.61
C ARG A 39 -2.29 -9.98 7.62
N SER A 40 -1.34 -10.79 7.17
CA SER A 40 -0.52 -11.62 8.07
C SER A 40 0.75 -10.90 8.54
N ARG A 41 1.07 -9.74 7.98
CA ARG A 41 2.21 -8.90 8.34
C ARG A 41 1.78 -7.46 8.62
N PRO A 42 1.02 -7.23 9.70
CA PRO A 42 0.51 -5.90 10.02
C PRO A 42 1.67 -4.90 10.13
N GLY A 43 1.53 -3.73 9.50
CA GLY A 43 2.50 -2.65 9.54
C GLY A 43 3.63 -2.69 8.49
N GLU A 44 4.06 -3.86 7.98
CA GLU A 44 5.16 -3.91 7.00
C GLU A 44 4.78 -3.25 5.67
N GLY A 45 3.61 -3.63 5.12
CA GLY A 45 3.09 -3.02 3.90
C GLY A 45 2.71 -1.56 4.07
N GLU A 46 2.21 -1.18 5.25
CA GLU A 46 1.88 0.21 5.56
C GLU A 46 3.11 1.09 5.57
N ALA A 47 4.18 0.68 6.26
CA ALA A 47 5.42 1.44 6.32
C ALA A 47 6.03 1.65 4.93
N LEU A 48 6.01 0.62 4.08
CA LEU A 48 6.45 0.75 2.68
C LEU A 48 5.61 1.76 1.89
N CYS A 49 4.30 1.77 2.11
CA CYS A 49 3.40 2.73 1.46
C CYS A 49 3.60 4.15 1.99
N GLU A 50 3.83 4.33 3.30
CA GLU A 50 4.16 5.63 3.89
C GLU A 50 5.45 6.21 3.32
N ASP A 51 6.51 5.42 3.33
CA ASP A 51 7.82 5.82 2.82
C ASP A 51 7.73 6.22 1.33
N ALA A 52 6.94 5.49 0.55
CA ALA A 52 6.71 5.82 -0.85
C ALA A 52 5.88 7.09 -1.04
N ILE A 53 4.84 7.32 -0.23
CA ILE A 53 4.07 8.58 -0.26
C ILE A 53 4.97 9.76 0.12
N ALA A 54 5.78 9.62 1.16
CA ALA A 54 6.73 10.63 1.59
C ALA A 54 7.79 10.93 0.51
N PHE A 55 8.28 9.89 -0.17
CA PHE A 55 9.17 10.06 -1.31
C PHE A 55 8.50 10.86 -2.44
N LEU A 56 7.27 10.55 -2.80
CA LEU A 56 6.54 11.28 -3.84
C LEU A 56 6.31 12.76 -3.45
N GLU A 57 5.99 13.02 -2.19
CA GLU A 57 5.88 14.37 -1.64
C GLU A 57 7.20 15.15 -1.76
N ASP A 58 8.33 14.54 -1.40
CA ASP A 58 9.67 15.15 -1.53
C ASP A 58 10.04 15.45 -2.99
N GLN A 59 9.56 14.64 -3.94
CA GLN A 59 9.71 14.91 -5.38
C GLN A 59 8.79 16.04 -5.91
N GLY A 60 7.97 16.66 -5.05
CA GLY A 60 7.05 17.73 -5.43
C GLY A 60 5.78 17.23 -6.14
N THR A 61 5.37 15.99 -5.87
CA THR A 61 4.13 15.44 -6.41
C THR A 61 2.93 16.29 -5.96
N PRO A 62 2.03 16.71 -6.89
CA PRO A 62 0.85 17.50 -6.54
C PRO A 62 -0.06 16.81 -5.52
N GLU A 63 -0.68 17.59 -4.63
CA GLU A 63 -1.59 17.09 -3.60
C GLU A 63 -2.81 16.33 -4.16
N GLU A 64 -3.29 16.69 -5.35
CA GLU A 64 -4.34 15.93 -6.07
C GLU A 64 -3.92 14.49 -6.42
N HIS A 65 -2.62 14.20 -6.42
CA HIS A 65 -2.07 12.87 -6.59
C HIS A 65 -1.71 12.22 -5.25
N LEU A 66 -1.33 12.96 -4.20
CA LEU A 66 -1.00 12.40 -2.90
C LEU A 66 -2.24 12.07 -2.04
N THR A 67 -3.24 12.96 -2.04
CA THR A 67 -4.43 12.86 -1.18
C THR A 67 -5.13 11.51 -1.32
N PRO A 68 -5.44 10.99 -2.53
CA PRO A 68 -6.15 9.71 -2.64
C PRO A 68 -5.36 8.52 -2.08
N ARG A 69 -4.03 8.61 -2.01
CA ARG A 69 -3.14 7.52 -1.56
C ARG A 69 -3.03 7.52 -0.04
N ARG A 70 -2.95 8.71 0.56
CA ARG A 70 -3.05 8.89 2.02
C ARG A 70 -4.40 8.38 2.52
N GLU A 71 -5.50 8.78 1.86
CA GLU A 71 -6.85 8.30 2.21
C GLU A 71 -6.99 6.78 2.07
N ALA A 72 -6.45 6.19 0.99
CA ALA A 72 -6.45 4.75 0.82
C ALA A 72 -5.68 4.04 1.94
N LEU A 73 -4.48 4.53 2.29
CA LEU A 73 -3.67 3.93 3.35
C LEU A 73 -4.36 4.04 4.72
N ASP A 74 -4.89 5.22 5.05
CA ASP A 74 -5.58 5.47 6.32
C ASP A 74 -6.83 4.60 6.48
N GLY A 75 -7.59 4.39 5.41
CA GLY A 75 -8.77 3.52 5.40
C GLY A 75 -8.45 2.06 5.77
N TRP A 76 -7.24 1.59 5.43
CA TRP A 76 -6.80 0.23 5.73
C TRP A 76 -6.09 0.06 7.07
N ARG A 77 -5.64 1.15 7.71
CA ARG A 77 -5.08 1.14 9.06
C ARG A 77 -6.12 0.91 10.14
N ASN A 78 -7.25 1.58 9.99
CA ASN A 78 -8.39 1.48 10.86
C ASN A 78 -9.59 1.05 10.02
N PRO A 79 -9.64 -0.22 9.59
CA PRO A 79 -10.83 -0.71 8.91
C PRO A 79 -11.97 -0.57 9.92
N VAL A 80 -12.87 0.38 9.70
CA VAL A 80 -14.14 0.39 10.41
C VAL A 80 -14.76 -0.96 10.10
N GLU A 81 -14.93 -1.81 11.13
CA GLU A 81 -15.64 -3.06 10.97
C GLU A 81 -17.03 -2.71 10.43
N LEU A 82 -17.22 -2.86 9.12
CA LEU A 82 -18.54 -2.88 8.52
C LEU A 82 -19.15 -4.23 8.91
N THR A 83 -19.57 -4.34 10.17
CA THR A 83 -20.60 -5.29 10.57
C THR A 83 -21.91 -4.81 9.95
N GLY A 84 -22.33 -5.49 8.89
CA GLY A 84 -23.61 -5.31 8.22
C GLY A 84 -23.85 -6.40 7.19
#